data_AF-A0A439D5D5-F1
#
_entry.id   AF-A0A439D5D5-F1
#
_cell.length_a   1.000
_cell.length_b   1.000
_cell.length_c   1.000
_cell.angle_alpha   90.00
_cell.angle_beta   90.00
_cell.angle_gamma   90.00
#
_symmetry.space_group_name_H-M   'P 1'
#
loop_
_entity.id
_entity.type
_entity.pdbx_description
1 polymer ?
#
loop_
_entity_poly.entity_id
_entity_poly.type
_entity_poly.pdbx_seq_one_letter_code
_entity_poly.pdbx_strand_id
1 'polypeptide(L)'
;MTHNWNNSALENLALPSTQVTVTQESTFEDPTFNLPWYPWWVLEQIRKQPERLVRCLPDYTPDKDPTAAIHVVWNQIRTAGLTSGPRSIDDITDLLITQKLVNTENSYEAVLSAKDLVFCIIGLQTMLYQPYFDVSAPGGYRIFDEMGGYQGSTRLCLNQSPDSGTRSLPDFLLGFGMMLPPPHYCASDNDDDRQFFNQIKTITPDDVDAHILSRLCGLKIQWVDSLSCHLELDKHSSTLFIYRYPSFCVSSIQQHELSNTIEGQKSVLHSCGSDGNGTLPWAKKEDVTGLLREILLSYRVIFGQNRRSRTVFRKLRPFASIPRHGQDQSLGEFCGKKRFNCPLKLVEQEEYDLAIDFPHLQSRMAQLCGYASRKKPRSLRRLWQDRRDSPAWLAYWSALAFGLMGLLLVLVQTVFQILQYVDQVQSDTN
;
A
#
# COMPACT_ATOMS: atom_id res chain seq x y z
N MET A 1 0.25 -41.37 -61.24
CA MET A 1 -0.53 -42.52 -60.73
C MET A 1 0.03 -42.82 -59.35
N THR A 2 -0.44 -42.12 -58.32
CA THR A 2 -1.47 -42.59 -57.36
C THR A 2 -0.99 -43.79 -56.53
N HIS A 3 -0.54 -43.57 -55.29
CA HIS A 3 -1.25 -43.99 -54.08
C HIS A 3 -0.53 -43.57 -52.78
N ASN A 4 -1.36 -43.21 -51.80
CA ASN A 4 -1.09 -42.60 -50.51
C ASN A 4 -0.65 -43.59 -49.42
N TRP A 5 0.19 -43.09 -48.51
CA TRP A 5 0.17 -43.19 -47.04
C TRP A 5 0.18 -44.57 -46.36
N ASN A 6 1.22 -44.85 -45.55
CA ASN A 6 1.11 -44.71 -44.09
C ASN A 6 2.44 -44.92 -43.36
N ASN A 7 2.62 -44.12 -42.31
CA ASN A 7 3.64 -44.22 -41.28
C ASN A 7 3.47 -45.48 -40.42
N SER A 8 4.56 -46.19 -40.14
CA SER A 8 4.74 -46.95 -38.89
C SER A 8 6.21 -47.31 -38.68
N ALA A 9 6.86 -46.64 -37.72
CA ALA A 9 7.94 -47.13 -36.87
C ALA A 9 8.80 -45.95 -36.39
N LEU A 10 8.49 -45.44 -35.20
CA LEU A 10 9.44 -44.89 -34.22
C LEU A 10 8.62 -44.47 -32.98
N GLU A 11 8.14 -45.47 -32.25
CA GLU A 11 7.61 -45.31 -30.89
C GLU A 11 8.64 -45.88 -29.90
N ASN A 12 8.70 -45.24 -28.73
CA ASN A 12 9.31 -45.68 -27.48
C ASN A 12 10.76 -45.26 -27.18
N LEU A 13 10.94 -43.96 -26.96
CA LEU A 13 11.90 -43.42 -25.99
C LEU A 13 11.21 -42.33 -25.17
N ALA A 14 10.29 -42.73 -24.29
CA ALA A 14 9.73 -41.86 -23.26
C ALA A 14 10.66 -41.87 -22.04
N LEU A 15 11.26 -40.72 -21.75
CA LEU A 15 11.92 -40.42 -20.49
C LEU A 15 10.92 -40.58 -19.33
N PRO A 16 11.34 -41.06 -18.14
CA PRO A 16 10.44 -41.20 -17.01
C PRO A 16 9.90 -39.83 -16.61
N SER A 17 8.60 -39.64 -16.80
CA SER A 17 7.85 -38.56 -16.20
C SER A 17 7.86 -38.78 -14.69
N THR A 18 8.77 -38.08 -14.00
CA THR A 18 8.70 -37.94 -12.55
C THR A 18 7.39 -37.22 -12.25
N GLN A 19 6.36 -37.99 -11.90
CA GLN A 19 5.19 -37.45 -11.23
C GLN A 19 5.72 -36.81 -9.96
N VAL A 20 5.71 -35.48 -9.93
CA VAL A 20 5.82 -34.72 -8.70
C VAL A 20 4.57 -35.08 -7.92
N THR A 21 4.70 -36.07 -7.05
CA THR A 21 3.75 -36.31 -5.98
C THR A 21 3.70 -35.00 -5.20
N VAL A 22 2.60 -34.27 -5.36
CA VAL A 22 2.28 -33.12 -4.51
C VAL A 22 2.09 -33.71 -3.12
N THR A 23 3.19 -33.77 -2.36
CA THR A 23 3.15 -33.96 -0.92
C THR A 23 2.23 -32.88 -0.39
N GLN A 24 1.19 -33.31 0.31
CA GLN A 24 0.21 -32.48 0.97
C GLN A 24 0.97 -31.61 1.99
N GLU A 25 1.39 -30.41 1.57
CA GLU A 25 2.05 -29.42 2.42
C GLU A 25 1.12 -29.12 3.59
N SER A 26 1.62 -29.19 4.82
CA SER A 26 0.87 -28.77 6.00
C SER A 26 0.41 -27.33 5.79
N THR A 27 -0.90 -27.14 5.60
CA THR A 27 -1.48 -25.82 5.35
C THR A 27 -1.42 -25.00 6.63
N PHE A 28 -0.59 -23.96 6.64
CA PHE A 28 -0.70 -22.88 7.61
C PHE A 28 -2.07 -22.20 7.40
N GLU A 29 -2.94 -22.26 8.40
CA GLU A 29 -4.24 -21.58 8.35
C GLU A 29 -4.30 -20.49 9.42
N ASP A 30 -4.44 -19.23 9.01
CA ASP A 30 -4.66 -18.16 9.97
C ASP A 30 -6.10 -18.22 10.50
N PRO A 31 -6.33 -18.38 11.82
CA PRO A 31 -7.67 -18.52 12.37
C PRO A 31 -8.45 -17.20 12.38
N THR A 32 -7.77 -16.09 12.12
CA THR A 32 -8.36 -14.76 12.05
C THR A 32 -8.95 -14.60 10.66
N PHE A 33 -8.11 -14.62 9.63
CA PHE A 33 -8.42 -14.17 8.28
C PHE A 33 -8.73 -15.31 7.32
N ASN A 34 -9.90 -15.26 6.67
CA ASN A 34 -10.18 -16.08 5.50
C ASN A 34 -9.63 -15.39 4.22
N LEU A 35 -8.30 -15.32 4.12
CA LEU A 35 -7.59 -14.67 3.01
C LEU A 35 -6.62 -15.67 2.35
N PRO A 36 -6.94 -16.24 1.16
CA PRO A 36 -6.14 -17.30 0.55
C PRO A 36 -4.67 -16.94 0.30
N TRP A 37 -4.38 -15.66 0.04
CA TRP A 37 -3.02 -15.20 -0.23
C TRP A 37 -2.19 -14.97 1.03
N TYR A 38 -2.83 -14.75 2.19
CA TYR A 38 -2.17 -14.29 3.40
C TYR A 38 -1.29 -15.39 4.04
N PRO A 39 -1.76 -16.64 4.21
CA PRO A 39 -0.90 -17.75 4.61
C PRO A 39 0.36 -17.91 3.76
N TRP A 40 0.20 -17.87 2.44
CA TRP A 40 1.33 -17.98 1.52
C TRP A 40 2.31 -16.82 1.71
N TRP A 41 1.80 -15.59 1.83
CA TRP A 41 2.62 -14.40 2.06
C TRP A 41 3.39 -14.51 3.39
N VAL A 42 2.73 -14.92 4.48
CA VAL A 42 3.37 -15.12 5.80
C VAL A 42 4.51 -16.12 5.70
N LEU A 43 4.27 -17.29 5.13
CA LEU A 43 5.29 -18.33 4.96
C LEU A 43 6.45 -17.84 4.09
N GLU A 44 6.15 -17.11 3.02
CA GLU A 44 7.17 -16.52 2.15
C GLU A 44 8.03 -15.48 2.89
N GLN A 45 7.43 -14.66 3.78
CA GLN A 45 8.21 -13.72 4.59
C GLN A 45 9.08 -14.45 5.61
N ILE A 46 8.57 -15.50 6.26
CA ILE A 46 9.35 -16.29 7.23
C ILE A 46 10.53 -16.98 6.55
N ARG A 47 10.34 -17.54 5.34
CA ARG A 47 11.40 -18.19 4.56
C ARG A 47 12.55 -17.25 4.17
N LYS A 48 12.28 -15.95 4.06
CA LYS A 48 13.32 -14.94 3.79
C LYS A 48 14.16 -14.60 5.01
N GLN A 49 13.71 -14.97 6.21
CA GLN A 49 14.42 -14.66 7.44
C GLN A 49 15.50 -15.71 7.76
N PRO A 50 16.51 -15.35 8.57
CA PRO A 50 17.55 -16.30 8.96
C PRO A 50 16.98 -17.49 9.75
N GLU A 51 17.51 -18.69 9.51
CA GLU A 51 17.09 -19.92 10.19
C GLU A 51 17.15 -19.84 11.72
N ARG A 52 17.99 -18.96 12.28
CA ARG A 52 18.10 -18.77 13.73
C ARG A 52 16.76 -18.45 14.40
N LEU A 53 15.83 -17.79 13.70
CA LEU A 53 14.50 -17.48 14.23
C LEU A 53 13.72 -18.73 14.62
N VAL A 54 13.81 -19.78 13.81
CA VAL A 54 13.05 -21.02 14.01
C VAL A 54 13.79 -22.04 14.86
N ARG A 55 15.09 -21.84 15.14
CA ARG A 55 15.88 -22.74 16.01
C ARG A 55 15.39 -22.80 17.45
N CYS A 56 14.71 -21.76 17.91
CA CYS A 56 14.16 -21.72 19.26
C CYS A 56 12.89 -22.58 19.40
N LEU A 57 12.28 -23.05 18.30
CA LEU A 57 11.08 -23.88 18.34
C LEU A 57 11.41 -25.31 18.83
N PRO A 58 10.56 -25.90 19.70
CA PRO A 58 10.72 -27.29 20.12
C PRO A 58 10.60 -28.22 18.92
N ASP A 59 11.38 -29.31 18.93
CA ASP A 59 11.41 -30.34 17.89
C ASP A 59 11.78 -29.86 16.48
N TYR A 60 12.31 -28.63 16.34
CA TYR A 60 12.85 -28.14 15.08
C TYR A 60 14.06 -29.00 14.67
N THR A 61 13.96 -29.57 13.48
CA THR A 61 15.08 -30.21 12.80
C THR A 61 15.19 -29.56 11.42
N PRO A 62 16.40 -29.23 10.94
CA PRO A 62 16.57 -28.53 9.66
C PRO A 62 15.87 -29.22 8.47
N ASP A 63 15.68 -30.53 8.56
CA ASP A 63 15.06 -31.37 7.53
C ASP A 63 13.53 -31.46 7.61
N LYS A 64 12.90 -30.92 8.67
CA LYS A 64 11.43 -30.92 8.84
C LYS A 64 10.84 -29.55 8.58
N ASP A 65 9.65 -29.54 7.96
CA ASP A 65 8.87 -28.32 7.74
C ASP A 65 8.49 -27.67 9.09
N PRO A 66 8.97 -26.45 9.40
CA PRO A 66 8.67 -25.78 10.66
C PRO A 66 7.23 -25.23 10.73
N THR A 67 6.45 -25.34 9.65
CA THR A 67 5.12 -24.71 9.53
C THR A 67 4.17 -25.03 10.68
N ALA A 68 4.13 -26.27 11.14
CA ALA A 68 3.27 -26.68 12.26
C ALA A 68 3.67 -26.02 13.59
N ALA A 69 4.98 -25.97 13.89
CA ALA A 69 5.49 -25.33 15.10
C ALA A 69 5.29 -23.80 15.06
N ILE A 70 5.51 -23.20 13.89
CA ILE A 70 5.23 -21.78 13.64
C ILE A 70 3.75 -21.47 13.87
N HIS A 71 2.84 -22.33 13.41
CA HIS A 71 1.39 -22.13 13.58
C HIS A 71 0.97 -22.09 15.04
N VAL A 72 1.52 -22.97 15.89
CA VAL A 72 1.25 -22.97 17.33
C VAL A 72 1.73 -21.67 17.98
N VAL A 73 2.98 -21.27 17.70
CA VAL A 73 3.54 -20.04 18.26
C VAL A 73 2.82 -18.79 17.74
N TRP A 74 2.44 -18.78 16.46
CA TRP A 74 1.63 -17.72 15.85
C TRP A 74 0.32 -17.48 16.61
N ASN A 75 -0.42 -18.55 16.91
CA ASN A 75 -1.67 -18.46 17.63
C ASN A 75 -1.49 -18.05 19.08
N GLN A 76 -0.39 -18.47 19.71
CA GLN A 76 -0.12 -18.08 21.09
C GLN A 76 0.27 -16.61 21.20
N ILE A 77 1.13 -16.11 20.30
CA ILE A 77 1.49 -14.68 20.25
C ILE A 77 0.25 -13.83 19.96
N ARG A 78 -0.61 -14.28 19.04
CA ARG A 78 -1.89 -13.64 18.77
C ARG A 78 -2.73 -13.52 20.04
N THR A 79 -2.93 -14.64 20.74
CA THR A 79 -3.73 -14.67 21.98
C THR A 79 -3.13 -13.77 23.07
N ALA A 80 -1.81 -13.77 23.20
CA ALA A 80 -1.10 -12.89 24.12
C ALA A 80 -1.28 -11.41 23.76
N GLY A 81 -1.14 -11.06 22.48
CA GLY A 81 -1.33 -9.69 21.98
C GLY A 81 -2.77 -9.18 22.07
N LEU A 82 -3.76 -10.06 22.17
CA LEU A 82 -5.17 -9.71 22.36
C LEU A 82 -5.57 -9.59 23.83
N THR A 83 -4.72 -10.04 24.76
CA THR A 83 -5.01 -10.00 26.20
C THR A 83 -5.05 -8.55 26.67
N SER A 84 -6.06 -8.18 27.47
CA SER A 84 -6.21 -6.83 28.00
C SER A 84 -4.99 -6.39 28.82
N GLY A 85 -4.52 -5.17 28.58
CA GLY A 85 -3.39 -4.54 29.27
C GLY A 85 -2.16 -4.36 28.38
N PRO A 86 -1.20 -3.51 28.81
CA PRO A 86 0.05 -3.31 28.08
C PRO A 86 0.84 -4.62 28.10
N ARG A 87 1.13 -5.15 26.90
CA ARG A 87 2.04 -6.28 26.70
C ARG A 87 3.27 -5.79 25.98
N SER A 88 4.43 -6.16 26.48
CA SER A 88 5.72 -5.94 25.83
C SER A 88 6.14 -7.17 25.03
N ILE A 89 7.17 -7.04 24.19
CA ILE A 89 7.77 -8.18 23.49
C ILE A 89 8.34 -9.16 24.52
N ASP A 90 8.94 -8.63 25.57
CA ASP A 90 9.52 -9.42 26.66
C ASP A 90 8.43 -10.22 27.41
N ASP A 91 7.29 -9.59 27.74
CA ASP A 91 6.17 -10.29 28.40
C ASP A 91 5.62 -11.45 27.57
N ILE A 92 5.50 -11.26 26.25
CA ILE A 92 5.03 -12.30 25.33
C ILE A 92 6.07 -13.41 25.23
N THR A 93 7.36 -13.06 25.18
CA THR A 93 8.47 -14.02 25.14
C THR A 93 8.48 -14.88 26.40
N ASP A 94 8.38 -14.27 27.58
CA ASP A 94 8.34 -14.96 28.87
C ASP A 94 7.15 -15.93 28.96
N LEU A 95 6.01 -15.54 28.38
CA LEU A 95 4.83 -16.40 28.29
C LEU A 95 5.07 -17.62 27.39
N LEU A 96 5.74 -17.46 26.25
CA LEU A 96 6.11 -18.59 25.38
C LEU A 96 7.10 -19.55 26.06
N ILE A 97 8.07 -19.01 26.79
CA ILE A 97 9.06 -19.80 27.56
C ILE A 97 8.35 -20.59 28.66
N THR A 98 7.48 -19.92 29.43
CA THR A 98 6.72 -20.55 30.53
C THR A 98 5.84 -21.70 30.04
N GLN A 99 5.28 -21.56 28.84
CA GLN A 99 4.44 -22.58 28.20
C GLN A 99 5.24 -23.67 27.46
N LYS A 100 6.58 -23.61 27.48
CA LYS A 100 7.48 -24.54 26.79
C LYS A 100 7.22 -24.62 25.28
N LEU A 101 6.74 -23.53 24.69
CA LEU A 101 6.56 -23.40 23.24
C LEU A 101 7.84 -22.96 22.51
N VAL A 102 8.85 -22.59 23.29
CA VAL A 102 10.18 -22.21 22.83
C VAL A 102 11.20 -22.85 23.78
N ASN A 103 12.25 -23.47 23.24
CA ASN A 103 13.33 -24.04 24.02
C ASN A 103 14.46 -23.02 24.18
N THR A 104 14.76 -22.66 25.42
CA THR A 104 15.78 -21.64 25.72
C THR A 104 17.03 -22.16 26.41
N GLU A 105 17.19 -23.47 26.67
CA GLU A 105 18.34 -24.17 27.29
C GLU A 105 19.42 -23.30 27.98
N ASN A 106 19.01 -22.32 28.80
CA ASN A 106 19.85 -21.26 29.38
C ASN A 106 20.84 -20.57 28.41
N SER A 107 20.57 -20.58 27.11
CA SER A 107 21.38 -19.89 26.10
C SER A 107 20.82 -18.49 25.87
N TYR A 108 21.65 -17.47 26.12
CA TYR A 108 21.33 -16.08 25.82
C TYR A 108 20.85 -15.89 24.37
N GLU A 109 21.48 -16.61 23.42
CA GLU A 109 21.13 -16.59 22.01
C GLU A 109 19.73 -17.17 21.72
N ALA A 110 19.29 -18.18 22.48
CA ALA A 110 17.98 -18.78 22.31
C ALA A 110 16.87 -17.83 22.79
N VAL A 111 17.11 -17.11 23.89
CA VAL A 111 16.21 -16.05 24.38
C VAL A 111 16.13 -14.90 23.37
N LEU A 112 17.25 -14.45 22.81
CA LEU A 112 17.25 -13.43 21.75
C LEU A 112 16.47 -13.91 20.51
N SER A 113 16.66 -15.16 20.10
CA SER A 113 15.93 -15.74 18.96
C SER A 113 14.42 -15.79 19.22
N ALA A 114 14.01 -16.05 20.46
CA ALA A 114 12.61 -16.02 20.87
C ALA A 114 12.01 -14.60 20.78
N LYS A 115 12.75 -13.58 21.25
CA LYS A 115 12.34 -12.17 21.14
C LYS A 115 12.24 -11.73 19.67
N ASP A 116 13.21 -12.11 18.85
CA ASP A 116 13.22 -11.84 17.41
C ASP A 116 12.02 -12.52 16.72
N LEU A 117 11.66 -13.74 17.13
CA LEU A 117 10.49 -14.46 16.61
C LEU A 117 9.17 -13.77 16.99
N VAL A 118 9.03 -13.30 18.22
CA VAL A 118 7.86 -12.52 18.67
C VAL A 118 7.74 -11.24 17.86
N PHE A 119 8.82 -10.48 17.72
CA PHE A 119 8.88 -9.27 16.89
C PHE A 119 8.49 -9.57 15.43
N CYS A 120 9.04 -10.64 14.86
CA CYS A 120 8.72 -11.09 13.50
C CYS A 120 7.23 -11.35 13.33
N ILE A 121 6.63 -12.16 14.20
CA ILE A 121 5.22 -12.56 14.10
C ILE A 121 4.29 -11.38 14.32
N ILE A 122 4.59 -10.45 15.24
CA ILE A 122 3.79 -9.23 15.42
C ILE A 122 3.80 -8.38 14.15
N GLY A 123 4.97 -8.17 13.53
CA GLY A 123 5.07 -7.43 12.27
C GLY A 123 4.23 -8.06 11.16
N LEU A 124 4.29 -9.39 11.02
CA LEU A 124 3.52 -10.12 10.02
C LEU A 124 2.02 -10.11 10.30
N GLN A 125 1.60 -10.33 11.55
CA GLN A 125 0.18 -10.33 11.98
C GLN A 125 -0.51 -8.98 11.79
N THR A 126 0.23 -7.90 11.95
CA THR A 126 -0.29 -6.53 11.85
C THR A 126 -0.10 -5.92 10.47
N MET A 127 0.85 -6.46 9.68
CA MET A 127 1.36 -5.87 8.44
C MET A 127 1.81 -4.41 8.60
N LEU A 128 2.10 -3.94 9.81
CA LEU A 128 2.56 -2.57 10.04
C LEU A 128 4.00 -2.38 9.57
N TYR A 129 4.79 -3.43 9.62
CA TYR A 129 6.19 -3.43 9.23
C TYR A 129 6.63 -4.83 8.79
N GLN A 130 7.68 -4.90 7.98
CA GLN A 130 8.38 -6.14 7.68
C GLN A 130 9.62 -6.28 8.57
N PRO A 131 9.79 -7.38 9.30
CA PRO A 131 10.97 -7.57 10.13
C PRO A 131 12.21 -7.80 9.24
N TYR A 132 13.36 -7.31 9.69
CA TYR A 132 14.64 -7.52 9.05
C TYR A 132 15.67 -8.00 10.08
N PHE A 133 16.32 -9.12 9.83
CA PHE A 133 17.35 -9.64 10.71
C PHE A 133 18.68 -9.73 9.99
N ASP A 134 19.67 -9.05 10.57
CA ASP A 134 21.05 -9.10 10.11
C ASP A 134 21.77 -10.26 10.79
N VAL A 135 22.51 -11.03 10.00
CA VAL A 135 23.33 -12.15 10.47
C VAL A 135 24.49 -11.64 11.35
N SER A 136 24.97 -10.41 11.10
CA SER A 136 26.18 -9.86 11.71
C SER A 136 25.98 -9.07 13.01
N ALA A 137 24.73 -8.74 13.37
CA ALA A 137 24.43 -7.94 14.55
C ALA A 137 23.14 -8.43 15.25
N PRO A 138 23.24 -9.45 16.12
CA PRO A 138 22.09 -9.94 16.88
C PRO A 138 21.66 -8.96 17.98
N GLY A 139 20.38 -9.03 18.37
CA GLY A 139 19.85 -8.38 19.57
C GLY A 139 19.21 -6.99 19.39
N GLY A 140 18.99 -6.50 18.17
CA GLY A 140 18.23 -5.26 17.93
C GLY A 140 16.97 -5.50 17.12
N TYR A 141 15.95 -4.65 17.30
CA TYR A 141 14.71 -4.74 16.51
C TYR A 141 14.83 -3.89 15.26
N ARG A 142 14.81 -4.53 14.08
CA ARG A 142 15.00 -3.84 12.80
C ARG A 142 13.85 -4.08 11.83
N ILE A 143 13.52 -3.02 11.10
CA ILE A 143 12.48 -3.04 10.07
C ILE A 143 13.14 -2.98 8.71
N PHE A 144 12.61 -3.76 7.77
CA PHE A 144 13.04 -3.74 6.38
C PHE A 144 12.71 -2.38 5.72
N ASP A 145 13.70 -1.82 5.03
CA ASP A 145 13.59 -0.55 4.33
C ASP A 145 12.88 -0.70 2.98
N GLU A 146 11.55 -0.76 3.03
CA GLU A 146 10.71 -0.84 1.81
C GLU A 146 10.72 0.46 0.99
N MET A 147 11.13 1.58 1.58
CA MET A 147 11.12 2.90 0.95
C MET A 147 12.49 3.31 0.38
N GLY A 148 13.47 2.40 0.40
CA GLY A 148 14.74 2.56 -0.29
C GLY A 148 15.58 3.75 0.20
N GLY A 149 15.59 3.98 1.51
CA GLY A 149 16.32 5.04 2.18
C GLY A 149 15.49 6.28 2.48
N TYR A 150 14.27 6.37 1.95
CA TYR A 150 13.35 7.45 2.30
C TYR A 150 12.77 7.24 3.70
N GLN A 151 13.08 8.14 4.61
CA GLN A 151 12.54 8.18 5.96
C GLN A 151 11.41 9.21 6.02
N GLY A 152 10.19 8.73 5.77
CA GLY A 152 8.98 9.50 5.96
C GLY A 152 8.58 9.60 7.43
N SER A 153 7.48 10.30 7.68
CA SER A 153 6.97 10.49 9.04
C SER A 153 6.57 9.21 9.78
N THR A 154 6.27 8.15 9.02
CA THR A 154 5.88 6.83 9.54
C THR A 154 7.02 6.00 10.08
N ARG A 155 8.22 6.21 9.55
CA ARG A 155 9.41 5.40 9.83
C ARG A 155 10.62 6.32 10.05
N LEU A 156 10.60 7.01 11.19
CA LEU A 156 11.68 7.89 11.65
C LEU A 156 12.94 7.10 12.00
N CYS A 157 12.77 5.88 12.51
CA CYS A 157 13.86 4.98 12.80
C CYS A 157 13.53 3.57 12.29
N LEU A 158 14.52 2.89 11.71
CA LEU A 158 14.39 1.50 11.25
C LEU A 158 15.01 0.50 12.22
N ASN A 159 15.63 0.98 13.30
CA ASN A 159 16.32 0.15 14.29
C ASN A 159 16.04 0.63 15.71
N GLN A 160 15.79 -0.29 16.63
CA GLN A 160 15.66 -0.01 18.05
C GLN A 160 16.56 -0.92 18.87
N SER A 161 17.00 -0.40 20.02
CA SER A 161 17.82 -1.14 20.98
C SER A 161 17.07 -2.35 21.54
N PRO A 162 17.78 -3.42 21.95
CA PRO A 162 17.20 -4.57 22.65
C PRO A 162 16.29 -4.19 23.82
N ASP A 163 16.70 -3.17 24.59
CA ASP A 163 15.98 -2.73 25.80
C ASP A 163 14.57 -2.18 25.49
N SER A 164 14.30 -1.77 24.24
CA SER A 164 12.99 -1.32 23.82
C SER A 164 11.92 -2.42 23.93
N GLY A 165 12.32 -3.69 23.95
CA GLY A 165 11.42 -4.85 24.04
C GLY A 165 10.62 -4.93 25.34
N THR A 166 11.04 -4.20 26.37
CA THR A 166 10.37 -4.08 27.68
C THR A 166 9.19 -3.09 27.68
N ARG A 167 9.09 -2.24 26.66
CA ARG A 167 8.03 -1.23 26.56
C ARG A 167 6.72 -1.87 26.12
N SER A 168 5.61 -1.22 26.46
CA SER A 168 4.30 -1.62 25.94
C SER A 168 4.32 -1.65 24.41
N LEU A 169 3.55 -2.53 23.78
CA LEU A 169 3.54 -2.67 22.33
C LEU A 169 3.27 -1.34 21.58
N PRO A 170 2.31 -0.49 21.99
CA PRO A 170 2.15 0.84 21.38
C PRO A 170 3.39 1.72 21.51
N ASP A 171 4.02 1.78 22.68
CA ASP A 171 5.22 2.60 22.92
C ASP A 171 6.45 2.06 22.17
N PHE A 172 6.56 0.73 22.06
CA PHE A 172 7.57 0.06 21.26
C PHE A 172 7.41 0.40 19.79
N LEU A 173 6.20 0.31 19.23
CA LEU A 173 5.93 0.62 17.83
C LEU A 173 6.15 2.11 17.52
N LEU A 174 5.75 3.00 18.43
CA LEU A 174 6.01 4.43 18.32
C LEU A 174 7.51 4.75 18.22
N GLY A 175 8.38 3.92 18.83
CA GLY A 175 9.84 4.07 18.74
C GLY A 175 10.41 3.97 17.33
N PHE A 176 9.67 3.40 16.37
CA PHE A 176 10.05 3.39 14.95
C PHE A 176 9.50 4.60 14.17
N GLY A 177 8.48 5.29 14.68
CA GLY A 177 7.82 6.40 14.02
C GLY A 177 6.30 6.30 14.10
N MET A 178 5.61 7.16 13.35
CA MET A 178 4.14 7.29 13.39
C MET A 178 3.45 6.28 12.48
N MET A 179 3.60 4.98 12.77
CA MET A 179 2.97 3.91 11.99
C MET A 179 1.45 3.93 12.09
N LEU A 180 0.92 4.23 13.28
CA LEU A 180 -0.49 4.42 13.55
C LEU A 180 -0.72 5.87 13.99
N PRO A 181 -0.94 6.79 13.04
CA PRO A 181 -1.16 8.19 13.36
C PRO A 181 -2.51 8.38 14.07
N PRO A 182 -2.61 9.25 15.09
CA PRO A 182 -3.90 9.72 15.57
C PRO A 182 -4.57 10.64 14.54
N PRO A 183 -5.88 10.91 14.66
CA PRO A 183 -6.59 11.80 13.75
C PRO A 183 -6.01 13.21 13.76
N HIS A 184 -5.99 13.86 12.60
CA HIS A 184 -5.48 15.22 12.37
C HIS A 184 -4.00 15.44 12.71
N TYR A 185 -3.22 14.35 12.75
CA TYR A 185 -1.79 14.45 12.99
C TYR A 185 -1.07 15.06 11.79
N CYS A 186 -0.37 16.18 12.02
CA CYS A 186 0.49 16.81 11.02
C CYS A 186 1.92 16.30 11.18
N ALA A 187 2.36 15.52 10.20
CA ALA A 187 3.60 14.76 10.26
C ALA A 187 4.80 15.47 9.60
N SER A 188 4.58 16.67 9.06
CA SER A 188 5.59 17.40 8.28
C SER A 188 6.32 18.42 9.13
N ASP A 189 7.66 18.39 9.07
CA ASP A 189 8.52 19.39 9.68
C ASP A 189 8.63 20.68 8.85
N ASN A 190 8.33 20.61 7.56
CA ASN A 190 8.42 21.75 6.65
C ASN A 190 7.25 22.73 6.84
N ASP A 191 7.56 24.00 7.14
CA ASP A 191 6.57 25.06 7.37
C ASP A 191 5.61 25.25 6.19
N ASP A 192 6.10 25.16 4.97
CA ASP A 192 5.31 25.21 3.74
C ASP A 192 4.20 24.15 3.71
N ASP A 193 4.56 22.93 4.10
CA ASP A 193 3.65 21.78 4.11
C ASP A 193 2.69 21.85 5.29
N ARG A 194 3.12 22.40 6.43
CA ARG A 194 2.25 22.66 7.60
C ARG A 194 1.23 23.74 7.30
N GLN A 195 1.64 24.82 6.63
CA GLN A 195 0.72 25.85 6.16
C GLN A 195 -0.26 25.26 5.15
N PHE A 196 0.22 24.47 4.20
CA PHE A 196 -0.64 23.82 3.22
C PHE A 196 -1.65 22.87 3.89
N PHE A 197 -1.20 22.03 4.83
CA PHE A 197 -2.05 21.16 5.64
C PHE A 197 -3.17 21.93 6.35
N ASN A 198 -2.88 23.11 6.91
CA ASN A 198 -3.88 23.94 7.59
C ASN A 198 -4.83 24.65 6.62
N GLN A 199 -4.41 24.88 5.36
CA GLN A 199 -5.19 25.60 4.35
C GLN A 199 -6.09 24.68 3.53
N ILE A 200 -5.61 23.48 3.19
CA ILE A 200 -6.34 22.54 2.35
C ILE A 200 -7.45 21.86 3.14
N LYS A 201 -8.70 22.16 2.76
CA LYS A 201 -9.89 21.59 3.39
C LYS A 201 -10.48 20.49 2.54
N THR A 202 -10.63 20.75 1.25
CA THR A 202 -11.29 19.82 0.33
C THR A 202 -10.39 19.41 -0.83
N ILE A 203 -10.64 18.21 -1.34
CA ILE A 203 -9.97 17.66 -2.51
C ILE A 203 -10.99 17.05 -3.46
N THR A 204 -10.74 17.17 -4.77
CA THR A 204 -11.47 16.38 -5.76
C THR A 204 -10.61 15.20 -6.22
N PRO A 205 -11.21 14.07 -6.62
CA PRO A 205 -10.47 12.96 -7.22
C PRO A 205 -9.60 13.38 -8.40
N ASP A 206 -10.08 14.34 -9.20
CA ASP A 206 -9.35 14.85 -10.36
C ASP A 206 -8.07 15.60 -9.97
N ASP A 207 -7.88 16.01 -8.71
CA ASP A 207 -6.65 16.67 -8.22
C ASP A 207 -5.54 15.69 -7.85
N VAL A 208 -5.88 14.44 -7.56
CA VAL A 208 -4.94 13.42 -7.07
C VAL A 208 -5.09 12.07 -7.78
N ASP A 209 -5.77 12.02 -8.92
CA ASP A 209 -5.89 10.80 -9.69
C ASP A 209 -4.53 10.31 -10.24
N ALA A 210 -4.35 8.99 -10.30
CA ALA A 210 -3.10 8.35 -10.69
C ALA A 210 -2.68 8.69 -12.13
N HIS A 211 -3.63 8.96 -13.03
CA HIS A 211 -3.29 9.38 -14.38
C HIS A 211 -2.56 10.72 -14.35
N ILE A 212 -3.06 11.70 -13.59
CA ILE A 212 -2.42 12.99 -13.52
C ILE A 212 -1.12 12.94 -12.70
N LEU A 213 -1.12 12.27 -11.55
CA LEU A 213 0.08 12.09 -10.75
C LEU A 213 1.23 11.48 -11.60
N SER A 214 0.95 10.40 -12.33
CA SER A 214 1.97 9.75 -13.16
C SER A 214 2.31 10.51 -14.44
N ARG A 215 1.33 11.04 -15.18
CA ARG A 215 1.56 11.64 -16.50
C ARG A 215 1.98 13.09 -16.45
N LEU A 216 1.37 13.90 -15.58
CA LEU A 216 1.63 15.34 -15.52
C LEU A 216 2.67 15.65 -14.44
N CYS A 217 2.53 15.07 -13.24
CA CYS A 217 3.44 15.35 -12.12
C CYS A 217 4.73 14.49 -12.16
N GLY A 218 4.79 13.47 -13.03
CA GLY A 218 5.94 12.59 -13.20
C GLY A 218 6.17 11.66 -12.00
N LEU A 219 5.12 11.41 -11.22
CA LEU A 219 5.19 10.64 -9.99
C LEU A 219 5.17 9.13 -10.29
N LYS A 220 6.11 8.40 -9.71
CA LYS A 220 6.21 6.94 -9.77
C LYS A 220 5.40 6.34 -8.63
N ILE A 221 4.70 5.26 -8.91
CA ILE A 221 3.96 4.51 -7.89
C ILE A 221 4.77 3.25 -7.57
N GLN A 222 5.20 3.13 -6.32
CA GLN A 222 5.86 1.95 -5.79
C GLN A 222 4.90 1.21 -4.86
N TRP A 223 4.68 -0.08 -5.14
CA TRP A 223 3.86 -0.92 -4.28
C TRP A 223 4.70 -1.40 -3.10
N VAL A 224 4.11 -1.35 -1.91
CA VAL A 224 4.73 -1.76 -0.64
C VAL A 224 3.83 -2.76 0.08
N ASP A 225 4.43 -3.53 0.99
CA ASP A 225 3.78 -4.60 1.71
C ASP A 225 3.40 -4.20 3.14
N SER A 226 3.98 -3.12 3.65
CA SER A 226 3.58 -2.58 4.95
C SER A 226 2.51 -1.51 4.86
N LEU A 227 1.53 -1.64 5.76
CA LEU A 227 0.41 -0.72 5.91
C LEU A 227 0.86 0.69 6.31
N SER A 228 1.87 0.78 7.19
CA SER A 228 2.40 2.07 7.67
C SER A 228 2.89 2.96 6.52
N CYS A 229 3.45 2.39 5.46
CA CYS A 229 4.01 3.12 4.32
C CYS A 229 2.98 3.67 3.32
N HIS A 230 1.68 3.41 3.51
CA HIS A 230 0.66 3.79 2.54
C HIS A 230 0.55 5.32 2.38
N LEU A 231 0.62 5.83 1.15
CA LEU A 231 0.66 7.26 0.79
C LEU A 231 1.87 8.06 1.31
N GLU A 232 2.96 7.39 1.71
CA GLU A 232 4.22 8.11 1.91
C GLU A 232 4.74 8.64 0.57
N LEU A 233 5.17 9.90 0.55
CA LEU A 233 5.60 10.61 -0.65
C LEU A 233 7.06 11.06 -0.52
N ASP A 234 7.94 10.41 -1.27
CA ASP A 234 9.27 10.92 -1.49
C ASP A 234 9.25 11.98 -2.60
N LYS A 235 9.30 13.24 -2.19
CA LYS A 235 9.32 14.39 -3.10
C LYS A 235 10.60 14.45 -3.95
N HIS A 236 11.72 13.92 -3.44
CA HIS A 236 13.02 13.94 -4.12
C HIS A 236 13.05 12.92 -5.26
N SER A 237 12.71 11.66 -4.98
CA SER A 237 12.63 10.64 -6.05
C SER A 237 11.33 10.71 -6.86
N SER A 238 10.38 11.55 -6.44
CA SER A 238 9.02 11.64 -7.00
C SER A 238 8.30 10.28 -6.95
N THR A 239 8.38 9.60 -5.81
CA THR A 239 7.82 8.26 -5.62
C THR A 239 6.74 8.28 -4.54
N LEU A 240 5.56 7.74 -4.86
CA LEU A 240 4.48 7.50 -3.91
C LEU A 240 4.43 6.02 -3.57
N PHE A 241 4.50 5.71 -2.28
CA PHE A 241 4.42 4.35 -1.77
C PHE A 241 2.96 4.00 -1.51
N ILE A 242 2.49 2.88 -2.05
CA ILE A 242 1.09 2.44 -1.94
C ILE A 242 1.06 0.99 -1.47
N TYR A 243 0.46 0.76 -0.31
CA TYR A 243 0.17 -0.58 0.20
C TYR A 243 -0.63 -1.41 -0.81
N ARG A 244 -0.37 -2.71 -0.94
CA ARG A 244 -0.94 -3.53 -2.03
C ARG A 244 -2.00 -4.56 -1.62
N TYR A 245 -2.37 -4.68 -0.34
CA TYR A 245 -3.28 -5.74 0.13
C TYR A 245 -4.58 -5.21 0.79
N PRO A 246 -5.51 -4.60 0.02
CA PRO A 246 -6.75 -4.06 0.56
C PRO A 246 -7.67 -5.10 1.23
N SER A 247 -7.64 -6.39 0.85
CA SER A 247 -8.48 -7.39 1.50
C SER A 247 -8.13 -7.57 2.97
N PHE A 248 -6.85 -7.36 3.34
CA PHE A 248 -6.41 -7.38 4.73
C PHE A 248 -7.10 -6.29 5.54
N CYS A 249 -7.20 -5.07 5.00
CA CYS A 249 -7.94 -3.98 5.63
C CYS A 249 -9.42 -4.33 5.80
N VAL A 250 -10.04 -4.87 4.74
CA VAL A 250 -11.46 -5.28 4.77
C VAL A 250 -11.70 -6.32 5.85
N SER A 251 -10.94 -7.41 5.87
CA SER A 251 -11.12 -8.49 6.84
C SER A 251 -10.80 -8.04 8.27
N SER A 252 -9.77 -7.20 8.46
CA SER A 252 -9.44 -6.63 9.78
C SER A 252 -10.58 -5.78 10.35
N ILE A 253 -11.22 -4.95 9.52
CA ILE A 253 -12.39 -4.16 9.93
C ILE A 253 -13.56 -5.09 10.29
N GLN A 254 -13.89 -6.04 9.42
CA GLN A 254 -15.03 -6.94 9.63
C GLN A 254 -14.88 -7.76 10.91
N GLN A 255 -13.70 -8.31 11.15
CA GLN A 255 -13.41 -9.04 12.38
C GLN A 255 -13.55 -8.18 13.62
N HIS A 256 -13.05 -6.94 13.59
CA HIS A 256 -13.19 -6.04 14.72
C HIS A 256 -14.67 -5.75 15.02
N GLU A 257 -15.47 -5.47 13.98
CA GLU A 257 -16.91 -5.23 14.10
C GLU A 257 -17.69 -6.47 14.59
N LEU A 258 -17.36 -7.66 14.07
CA LEU A 258 -17.97 -8.94 14.48
C LEU A 258 -17.58 -9.36 15.90
N SER A 259 -16.35 -9.05 16.32
CA SER A 259 -15.77 -9.49 17.59
C SER A 259 -16.34 -8.81 18.83
N ASN A 260 -17.18 -7.78 18.67
CA ASN A 260 -18.08 -7.32 19.72
C ASN A 260 -19.07 -8.44 20.15
N THR A 261 -19.14 -9.53 19.38
CA THR A 261 -20.07 -10.66 19.60
C THR A 261 -19.37 -12.01 19.85
N ILE A 262 -18.13 -12.22 19.34
CA ILE A 262 -17.38 -13.49 19.47
C ILE A 262 -15.89 -13.20 19.73
N GLU A 263 -15.37 -13.57 20.90
CA GLU A 263 -14.02 -13.21 21.38
C GLU A 263 -12.86 -13.87 20.60
N GLY A 264 -13.12 -14.90 19.78
CA GLY A 264 -12.07 -15.74 19.16
C GLY A 264 -11.37 -15.18 17.91
N GLN A 265 -11.91 -14.15 17.24
CA GLN A 265 -11.46 -13.73 15.89
C GLN A 265 -10.94 -12.28 15.80
N LYS A 266 -10.38 -11.72 16.87
CA LYS A 266 -9.79 -10.36 16.83
C LYS A 266 -8.42 -10.35 16.12
N SER A 267 -8.16 -9.30 15.36
CA SER A 267 -6.83 -9.00 14.79
C SER A 267 -5.94 -8.33 15.84
N VAL A 268 -4.65 -8.67 15.86
CA VAL A 268 -3.63 -8.03 16.72
C VAL A 268 -3.40 -6.57 16.33
N LEU A 269 -3.75 -6.19 15.09
CA LEU A 269 -3.60 -4.81 14.63
C LEU A 269 -4.35 -3.80 15.51
N HIS A 270 -5.58 -4.11 15.92
CA HIS A 270 -6.35 -3.23 16.78
C HIS A 270 -5.81 -3.16 18.20
N SER A 271 -5.19 -4.23 18.72
CA SER A 271 -4.56 -4.19 20.04
C SER A 271 -3.23 -3.43 20.08
N CYS A 272 -2.67 -3.07 18.91
CA CYS A 272 -1.55 -2.13 18.82
C CYS A 272 -1.98 -0.66 19.03
N GLY A 273 -3.29 -0.37 19.05
CA GLY A 273 -3.81 0.93 19.44
C GLY A 273 -3.74 1.17 20.95
N SER A 274 -3.66 2.43 21.36
CA SER A 274 -3.66 2.80 22.79
C SER A 274 -5.05 2.63 23.41
N ASP A 275 -5.11 2.15 24.65
CA ASP A 275 -6.35 1.97 25.43
C ASP A 275 -6.92 3.28 26.03
N GLY A 276 -6.28 4.42 25.74
CA GLY A 276 -6.74 5.75 26.16
C GLY A 276 -6.18 6.20 27.52
N ASN A 277 -5.84 7.48 27.59
CA ASN A 277 -5.14 8.23 28.67
C ASN A 277 -3.62 8.40 28.50
N GLY A 278 -3.01 7.87 27.44
CA GLY A 278 -1.64 8.22 27.09
C GLY A 278 -1.53 9.68 26.63
N THR A 279 -0.46 10.37 27.03
CA THR A 279 -0.08 11.70 26.51
C THR A 279 0.60 11.63 25.14
N LEU A 280 0.94 10.41 24.70
CA LEU A 280 1.65 10.18 23.45
C LEU A 280 0.71 10.31 22.24
N PRO A 281 1.17 10.92 21.14
CA PRO A 281 0.39 11.02 19.91
C PRO A 281 0.35 9.65 19.21
N TRP A 282 -0.57 8.78 19.62
CA TRP A 282 -0.77 7.44 19.04
C TRP A 282 -2.24 7.15 18.82
N ALA A 283 -2.55 6.36 17.79
CA ALA A 283 -3.91 5.95 17.47
C ALA A 283 -4.55 5.12 18.60
N LYS A 284 -5.83 5.35 18.86
CA LYS A 284 -6.70 4.46 19.63
C LYS A 284 -7.17 3.27 18.79
N LYS A 285 -7.84 2.32 19.43
CA LYS A 285 -8.40 1.14 18.74
C LYS A 285 -9.41 1.51 17.64
N GLU A 286 -10.22 2.54 17.89
CA GLU A 286 -11.20 3.06 16.93
C GLU A 286 -10.52 3.75 15.74
N ASP A 287 -9.43 4.47 16.02
CA ASP A 287 -8.61 5.19 15.03
C ASP A 287 -7.98 4.22 14.03
N VAL A 288 -7.55 3.02 14.48
CA VAL A 288 -7.07 1.95 13.57
C VAL A 288 -8.14 1.59 12.54
N THR A 289 -9.40 1.44 12.96
CA THR A 289 -10.50 1.15 12.03
C THR A 289 -10.74 2.30 11.06
N GLY A 290 -10.62 3.55 11.53
CA GLY A 290 -10.66 4.76 10.70
C GLY A 290 -9.57 4.74 9.62
N LEU A 291 -8.31 4.56 10.03
CA LEU A 291 -7.16 4.47 9.12
C LEU A 291 -7.35 3.39 8.05
N LEU A 292 -7.81 2.19 8.43
CA LEU A 292 -8.06 1.11 7.47
C LEU A 292 -9.11 1.49 6.42
N ARG A 293 -10.19 2.17 6.83
CA ARG A 293 -11.22 2.67 5.90
C ARG A 293 -10.68 3.75 4.97
N GLU A 294 -9.84 4.65 5.48
CA GLU A 294 -9.18 5.69 4.69
C GLU A 294 -8.23 5.11 3.66
N ILE A 295 -7.45 4.08 4.02
CA ILE A 295 -6.60 3.34 3.07
C ILE A 295 -7.45 2.74 1.95
N LEU A 296 -8.61 2.15 2.29
CA LEU A 296 -9.51 1.59 1.28
C LEU A 296 -10.11 2.68 0.37
N LEU A 297 -10.47 3.83 0.94
CA LEU A 297 -11.04 4.96 0.22
C LEU A 297 -9.99 5.63 -0.69
N SER A 298 -8.74 5.73 -0.26
CA SER A 298 -7.67 6.32 -1.05
C SER A 298 -7.43 5.59 -2.38
N TYR A 299 -7.57 4.26 -2.42
CA TYR A 299 -7.51 3.50 -3.68
C TYR A 299 -8.59 3.95 -4.66
N ARG A 300 -9.78 4.29 -4.15
CA ARG A 300 -10.90 4.78 -4.96
C ARG A 300 -10.63 6.18 -5.48
N VAL A 301 -10.15 7.08 -4.63
CA VAL A 301 -9.79 8.46 -5.00
C VAL A 301 -8.66 8.46 -6.04
N ILE A 302 -7.57 7.72 -5.80
CA ILE A 302 -6.39 7.73 -6.67
C ILE A 302 -6.62 6.94 -7.98
N PHE A 303 -7.25 5.77 -7.91
CA PHE A 303 -7.37 4.87 -9.08
C PHE A 303 -8.81 4.65 -9.53
N GLY A 304 -9.69 4.36 -8.58
CA GLY A 304 -10.98 3.74 -8.83
C GLY A 304 -11.99 4.62 -9.56
N GLN A 305 -12.08 5.91 -9.22
CA GLN A 305 -13.13 6.82 -9.70
C GLN A 305 -12.88 7.27 -11.15
N ASN A 306 -11.64 7.62 -11.50
CA ASN A 306 -11.29 8.11 -12.84
C ASN A 306 -10.98 6.96 -13.83
N ARG A 307 -11.62 6.98 -15.02
CA ARG A 307 -11.39 5.98 -16.09
C ARG A 307 -9.94 5.92 -16.57
N ARG A 308 -9.25 7.05 -16.63
CA ARG A 308 -7.85 7.12 -17.08
C ARG A 308 -6.93 6.49 -16.04
N SER A 309 -7.17 6.73 -14.77
CA SER A 309 -6.43 6.15 -13.65
C SER A 309 -6.58 4.64 -13.57
N ARG A 310 -7.79 4.10 -13.79
CA ARG A 310 -8.00 2.64 -13.94
C ARG A 310 -7.16 2.04 -15.07
N THR A 311 -6.94 2.78 -16.15
CA THR A 311 -6.08 2.32 -17.26
C THR A 311 -4.60 2.35 -16.88
N VAL A 312 -4.18 3.34 -16.09
CA VAL A 312 -2.82 3.39 -15.52
C VAL A 312 -2.59 2.22 -14.57
N PHE A 313 -3.52 1.96 -13.65
CA PHE A 313 -3.44 0.84 -12.72
C PHE A 313 -3.19 -0.50 -13.41
N ARG A 314 -3.93 -0.82 -14.48
CA ARG A 314 -3.74 -2.07 -15.25
C ARG A 314 -2.33 -2.23 -15.83
N LYS A 315 -1.58 -1.14 -16.01
CA LYS A 315 -0.19 -1.16 -16.50
C LYS A 315 0.84 -1.30 -15.38
N LEU A 316 0.51 -0.91 -14.14
CA LEU A 316 1.44 -0.93 -13.01
C LEU A 316 1.79 -2.36 -12.53
N ARG A 317 0.92 -3.35 -12.78
CA ARG A 317 1.13 -4.76 -12.43
C ARG A 317 1.67 -4.95 -11.00
N PRO A 318 0.89 -4.60 -9.96
CA PRO A 318 1.31 -4.61 -8.54
C PRO A 318 1.90 -5.94 -8.03
N PHE A 319 1.54 -7.05 -8.66
CA PHE A 319 1.93 -8.40 -8.26
C PHE A 319 2.81 -9.12 -9.29
N ALA A 320 3.54 -8.39 -10.15
CA ALA A 320 4.29 -8.99 -11.25
C ALA A 320 5.30 -10.08 -10.82
N SER A 321 5.88 -9.96 -9.63
CA SER A 321 6.84 -10.91 -9.05
C SER A 321 6.22 -11.97 -8.14
N ILE A 322 4.89 -11.98 -7.98
CA ILE A 322 4.18 -12.81 -7.01
C ILE A 322 3.29 -13.82 -7.74
N PRO A 323 3.32 -15.12 -7.38
CA PRO A 323 2.46 -16.13 -8.00
C PRO A 323 0.99 -15.89 -7.66
N ARG A 324 0.07 -16.38 -8.51
CA ARG A 324 -1.38 -16.05 -8.44
C ARG A 324 -2.03 -16.28 -7.07
N HIS A 325 -1.67 -17.37 -6.39
CA HIS A 325 -2.22 -17.69 -5.06
C HIS A 325 -1.73 -16.73 -3.97
N GLY A 326 -0.59 -16.05 -4.18
CA GLY A 326 -0.08 -15.00 -3.30
C GLY A 326 -0.59 -13.59 -3.61
N GLN A 327 -1.49 -13.43 -4.59
CA GLN A 327 -1.98 -12.12 -5.01
C GLN A 327 -3.32 -11.81 -4.34
N ASP A 328 -3.42 -10.61 -3.77
CA ASP A 328 -4.70 -10.07 -3.33
C ASP A 328 -5.53 -9.60 -4.54
N GLN A 329 -6.49 -10.43 -4.92
CA GLN A 329 -7.39 -10.17 -6.04
C GLN A 329 -8.28 -8.94 -5.80
N SER A 330 -8.52 -8.56 -4.54
CA SER A 330 -9.37 -7.42 -4.21
C SER A 330 -8.76 -6.10 -4.66
N LEU A 331 -7.43 -5.98 -4.77
CA LEU A 331 -6.79 -4.76 -5.28
C LEU A 331 -7.27 -4.41 -6.70
N GLY A 332 -7.51 -5.42 -7.53
CA GLY A 332 -8.09 -5.25 -8.86
C GLY A 332 -9.52 -4.70 -8.83
N GLU A 333 -10.31 -5.06 -7.82
CA GLU A 333 -11.66 -4.54 -7.59
C GLU A 333 -11.62 -3.06 -7.18
N PHE A 334 -10.80 -2.72 -6.18
CA PHE A 334 -10.67 -1.36 -5.65
C PHE A 334 -10.07 -0.39 -6.68
N CYS A 335 -9.03 -0.77 -7.42
CA CYS A 335 -8.34 0.16 -8.32
C CYS A 335 -8.75 0.04 -9.79
N GLY A 336 -9.24 -1.14 -10.22
CA GLY A 336 -9.41 -1.48 -11.63
C GLY A 336 -10.84 -1.38 -12.18
N LYS A 337 -11.85 -1.38 -11.31
CA LYS A 337 -13.28 -1.36 -11.69
C LYS A 337 -13.98 -0.06 -11.33
N LYS A 338 -14.98 0.31 -12.15
CA LYS A 338 -15.80 1.52 -11.91
C LYS A 338 -16.71 1.32 -10.71
N ARG A 339 -17.44 0.21 -10.69
CA ARG A 339 -18.23 -0.26 -9.55
C ARG A 339 -17.54 -1.49 -8.99
N PHE A 340 -17.51 -1.60 -7.67
CA PHE A 340 -16.97 -2.76 -6.97
C PHE A 340 -17.93 -3.11 -5.84
N ASN A 341 -17.98 -4.39 -5.49
CA ASN A 341 -18.81 -4.86 -4.39
C ASN A 341 -17.93 -4.97 -3.14
N CYS A 342 -17.97 -3.96 -2.28
CA CYS A 342 -17.31 -4.01 -0.99
C CYS A 342 -18.32 -4.46 0.06
N PRO A 343 -17.97 -5.39 0.96
CA PRO A 343 -18.82 -5.67 2.11
C PRO A 343 -18.90 -4.48 3.09
N LEU A 344 -17.98 -3.52 2.99
CA LEU A 344 -17.95 -2.32 3.81
C LEU A 344 -18.62 -1.14 3.08
N LYS A 345 -19.31 -0.29 3.85
CA LYS A 345 -19.91 0.95 3.34
C LYS A 345 -18.83 2.01 3.08
N LEU A 346 -18.21 1.97 1.90
CA LEU A 346 -17.38 3.06 1.40
C LEU A 346 -18.23 4.02 0.57
N VAL A 347 -18.22 5.31 0.92
CA VAL A 347 -18.96 6.34 0.20
C VAL A 347 -18.00 7.09 -0.73
N GLU A 348 -18.22 6.96 -2.03
CA GLU A 348 -17.54 7.80 -3.01
C GLU A 348 -18.26 9.14 -3.14
N GLN A 349 -17.51 10.22 -2.99
CA GLN A 349 -17.94 11.61 -3.12
C GLN A 349 -17.25 12.26 -4.32
N GLU A 350 -17.85 13.32 -4.86
CA GLU A 350 -17.22 14.15 -5.90
C GLU A 350 -16.15 15.08 -5.32
N GLU A 351 -16.33 15.47 -4.05
CA GLU A 351 -15.41 16.28 -3.26
C GLU A 351 -15.30 15.64 -1.88
N TYR A 352 -14.08 15.55 -1.34
CA TYR A 352 -13.81 14.98 -0.02
C TYR A 352 -13.30 16.08 0.90
N ASP A 353 -13.81 16.11 2.13
CA ASP A 353 -13.24 16.92 3.20
C ASP A 353 -12.13 16.12 3.86
N LEU A 354 -10.89 16.62 3.80
CA LEU A 354 -9.74 15.90 4.33
C LEU A 354 -9.79 15.67 5.83
N ALA A 355 -10.43 16.56 6.59
CA ALA A 355 -10.57 16.39 8.03
C ALA A 355 -11.63 15.32 8.37
N ILE A 356 -12.68 15.20 7.56
CA ILE A 356 -13.80 14.27 7.84
C ILE A 356 -13.56 12.91 7.20
N ASP A 357 -13.17 12.88 5.93
CA ASP A 357 -13.04 11.66 5.12
C ASP A 357 -11.66 11.02 5.26
N PHE A 358 -10.62 11.79 5.61
CA PHE A 358 -9.23 11.32 5.74
C PHE A 358 -8.52 11.82 7.02
N PRO A 359 -9.11 11.77 8.23
CA PRO A 359 -8.46 12.32 9.42
C PRO A 359 -7.08 11.73 9.73
N HIS A 360 -6.83 10.44 9.46
CA HIS A 360 -5.54 9.79 9.77
C HIS A 360 -4.51 9.95 8.64
N LEU A 361 -4.95 9.94 7.38
CA LEU A 361 -4.14 10.16 6.19
C LEU A 361 -4.07 11.63 5.76
N GLN A 362 -4.67 12.54 6.53
CA GLN A 362 -4.82 13.97 6.20
C GLN A 362 -3.48 14.59 5.80
N SER A 363 -2.43 14.36 6.59
CA SER A 363 -1.10 14.91 6.32
C SER A 363 -0.51 14.37 5.01
N ARG A 364 -0.65 13.07 4.75
CA ARG A 364 -0.13 12.43 3.54
C ARG A 364 -0.88 12.88 2.29
N MET A 365 -2.20 12.99 2.39
CA MET A 365 -3.04 13.49 1.30
C MET A 365 -2.76 14.96 1.01
N ALA A 366 -2.62 15.80 2.04
CA ALA A 366 -2.25 17.20 1.89
C ALA A 366 -0.88 17.34 1.21
N GLN A 367 0.13 16.54 1.59
CA GLN A 367 1.43 16.54 0.93
C GLN A 367 1.33 16.12 -0.55
N LEU A 368 0.51 15.12 -0.86
CA LEU A 368 0.29 14.67 -2.24
C LEU A 368 -0.41 15.75 -3.10
N CYS A 369 -1.45 16.38 -2.56
CA CYS A 369 -2.11 17.52 -3.20
C CYS A 369 -1.14 18.68 -3.41
N GLY A 370 -0.37 19.05 -2.39
CA GLY A 370 0.63 20.11 -2.46
C GLY A 370 1.70 19.82 -3.52
N TYR A 371 2.15 18.57 -3.62
CA TYR A 371 3.05 18.13 -4.68
C TYR A 371 2.43 18.25 -6.07
N ALA A 372 1.18 17.83 -6.23
CA ALA A 372 0.47 17.91 -7.50
C ALA A 372 0.25 19.38 -7.94
N SER A 373 -0.17 20.26 -7.03
CA SER A 373 -0.43 21.68 -7.30
C SER A 373 0.83 22.47 -7.67
N ARG A 374 2.00 22.13 -7.08
CA ARG A 374 3.28 22.77 -7.42
C ARG A 374 3.78 22.39 -8.82
N LYS A 375 3.42 21.22 -9.34
CA LYS A 375 3.85 20.71 -10.66
C LYS A 375 2.93 21.22 -11.78
N LYS A 376 2.95 22.53 -12.03
CA LYS A 376 2.17 23.14 -13.13
C LYS A 376 2.56 22.59 -14.52
N PRO A 377 1.61 22.45 -15.46
CA PRO A 377 1.87 21.98 -16.81
C PRO A 377 2.73 22.99 -17.60
N ARG A 378 4.01 22.67 -17.82
CA ARG A 378 4.95 23.54 -18.58
C ARG A 378 4.81 23.48 -20.12
N SER A 379 3.85 22.74 -20.67
CA SER A 379 3.71 22.54 -22.12
C SER A 379 2.26 22.65 -22.55
N LEU A 380 2.00 23.26 -23.71
CA LEU A 380 0.65 23.40 -24.31
C LEU A 380 -0.08 22.05 -24.43
N ARG A 381 0.65 20.96 -24.74
CA ARG A 381 0.07 19.60 -24.75
C ARG A 381 -0.38 19.14 -23.35
N ARG A 382 0.34 19.56 -22.31
CA ARG A 382 0.00 19.25 -20.92
C ARG A 382 -1.14 20.14 -20.43
N LEU A 383 -1.18 21.42 -20.80
CA LEU A 383 -2.31 22.32 -20.55
C LEU A 383 -3.59 21.80 -21.23
N TRP A 384 -3.48 21.20 -22.41
CA TRP A 384 -4.60 20.54 -23.09
C TRP A 384 -5.12 19.30 -22.35
N GLN A 385 -4.25 18.57 -21.65
CA GLN A 385 -4.61 17.37 -20.88
C GLN A 385 -5.08 17.67 -19.45
N ASP A 386 -4.68 18.82 -18.91
CA ASP A 386 -5.01 19.29 -17.58
C ASP A 386 -6.38 20.00 -17.59
N ARG A 387 -7.36 19.43 -16.90
CA ARG A 387 -8.70 20.01 -16.75
C ARG A 387 -8.91 20.72 -15.42
N ARG A 388 -7.92 20.71 -14.53
CA ARG A 388 -8.05 21.25 -13.16
C ARG A 388 -8.17 22.77 -13.18
N ASP A 389 -7.31 23.44 -13.96
CA ASP A 389 -7.41 24.89 -14.20
C ASP A 389 -8.42 25.18 -15.31
N SER A 390 -9.72 25.00 -15.01
CA SER A 390 -10.83 25.34 -15.90
C SER A 390 -10.74 26.75 -16.52
N PRO A 391 -10.30 27.81 -15.80
CA PRO A 391 -10.15 29.14 -16.39
C PRO A 391 -9.02 29.23 -17.42
N ALA A 392 -7.86 28.61 -17.16
CA ALA A 392 -6.73 28.63 -18.09
C ALA A 392 -7.02 27.77 -19.34
N TRP A 393 -7.73 26.65 -19.16
CA TRP A 393 -8.21 25.81 -20.24
C TRP A 393 -9.19 26.58 -21.14
N LEU A 394 -10.20 27.26 -20.54
CA LEU A 394 -11.15 28.08 -21.28
C LEU A 394 -10.47 29.24 -22.01
N ALA A 395 -9.58 29.98 -21.34
CA ALA A 395 -8.84 31.08 -21.95
C ALA A 395 -8.02 30.62 -23.16
N TYR A 396 -7.38 29.45 -23.07
CA TYR A 396 -6.66 28.84 -24.20
C TYR A 396 -7.60 28.53 -25.38
N TRP A 397 -8.76 27.91 -25.14
CA TRP A 397 -9.71 27.60 -26.21
C TRP A 397 -10.38 28.82 -26.80
N SER A 398 -10.69 29.83 -25.98
CA SER A 398 -11.19 31.12 -26.45
C SER A 398 -10.16 31.79 -27.34
N ALA A 399 -8.89 31.87 -26.91
CA ALA A 399 -7.82 32.46 -27.73
C ALA A 399 -7.61 31.71 -29.04
N LEU A 400 -7.65 30.37 -29.03
CA LEU A 400 -7.54 29.55 -30.23
C LEU A 400 -8.72 29.78 -31.19
N ALA A 401 -9.94 29.81 -30.66
CA ALA A 401 -11.15 30.04 -31.46
C ALA A 401 -11.16 31.45 -32.07
N PHE A 402 -10.87 32.48 -31.28
CA PHE A 402 -10.78 33.86 -31.78
C PHE A 402 -9.64 34.04 -32.79
N GLY A 403 -8.49 33.41 -32.56
CA GLY A 403 -7.38 33.43 -33.52
C GLY A 403 -7.73 32.78 -34.86
N LEU A 404 -8.37 31.61 -34.83
CA LEU A 404 -8.80 30.91 -36.05
C LEU A 404 -9.89 31.71 -36.81
N MET A 405 -10.85 32.27 -36.07
CA MET A 405 -11.91 33.10 -36.64
C MET A 405 -11.34 34.38 -37.28
N GLY A 406 -10.37 35.01 -36.61
CA GLY A 406 -9.66 36.18 -37.13
C GLY A 406 -8.89 35.87 -38.42
N LEU A 407 -8.19 34.73 -38.47
CA LEU A 407 -7.48 34.29 -39.67
C LEU A 407 -8.43 34.07 -40.86
N LEU A 408 -9.58 33.43 -40.62
CA LEU A 408 -10.61 33.21 -41.64
C LEU A 408 -11.19 34.54 -42.17
N LEU A 409 -11.46 35.49 -41.27
CA LEU A 409 -11.95 36.81 -41.65
C LEU A 409 -10.95 37.56 -42.53
N VAL A 410 -9.66 37.54 -42.15
CA VAL A 410 -8.59 38.14 -42.97
C VAL A 410 -8.55 37.49 -44.36
N LEU A 411 -8.63 36.16 -44.43
CA LEU A 411 -8.59 35.41 -45.68
C LEU A 411 -9.76 35.80 -46.61
N VAL A 412 -10.98 35.87 -46.06
CA VAL A 412 -12.17 36.33 -46.79
C VAL A 412 -12.02 37.77 -47.26
N GLN A 413 -11.53 38.67 -46.41
CA GLN A 413 -11.29 40.07 -46.77
C GLN A 413 -10.29 40.20 -47.92
N THR A 414 -9.18 39.46 -47.89
CA THR A 414 -8.22 39.45 -49.00
C THR A 414 -8.82 38.93 -50.29
N VAL A 415 -9.67 37.90 -50.26
CA VAL A 415 -10.35 37.39 -51.47
C VAL A 415 -11.27 38.46 -52.06
N PHE A 416 -12.08 39.13 -51.22
CA PHE A 416 -12.94 40.23 -51.68
C PHE A 416 -12.14 41.39 -52.30
N GLN A 417 -11.01 41.76 -51.69
CA GLN A 417 -10.14 42.81 -52.23
C GLN A 417 -9.53 42.43 -53.59
N ILE A 418 -9.12 41.17 -53.77
CA ILE A 418 -8.60 40.69 -55.05
C ILE A 418 -9.69 40.71 -56.13
N LEU A 419 -10.91 40.27 -55.80
CA LEU A 419 -12.03 40.29 -56.76
C LEU A 419 -12.36 41.71 -57.20
N GLN A 420 -12.44 42.66 -56.26
CA GLN A 420 -12.68 44.08 -56.58
C GLN A 420 -11.57 44.66 -57.46
N TYR A 421 -10.31 44.31 -57.18
CA TYR A 421 -9.19 44.76 -57.99
C TYR A 421 -9.26 44.21 -59.43
N VAL A 422 -9.61 42.93 -59.60
CA VAL A 422 -9.76 42.30 -60.92
C VAL A 422 -10.89 42.95 -61.72
N ASP A 423 -12.06 43.16 -61.10
CA ASP A 423 -13.20 43.83 -61.74
C ASP A 423 -12.84 45.24 -62.19
N GLN A 424 -12.09 45.98 -61.36
CA GLN A 424 -11.67 47.35 -61.66
C GLN A 424 -10.65 47.40 -62.82
N VAL A 425 -9.70 46.48 -62.86
CA VAL A 425 -8.77 46.36 -64.00
C VAL A 425 -9.53 45.99 -65.29
N GLN A 426 -10.52 45.10 -65.21
CA GLN A 426 -11.34 44.73 -66.36
C GLN A 426 -12.17 45.90 -66.88
N SER A 427 -12.70 46.76 -65.99
CA SER A 427 -13.42 47.97 -66.40
C SER A 427 -12.54 49.05 -67.02
N ASP A 428 -11.26 49.13 -66.64
CA ASP A 428 -10.32 50.11 -67.21
C ASP A 428 -9.74 49.67 -68.57
N THR A 429 -9.83 48.37 -68.91
CA THR A 429 -9.38 47.81 -70.20
C THR A 429 -10.46 47.74 -71.30
N ASN A 430 -11.72 48.00 -70.99
CA ASN A 430 -12.82 48.12 -71.96
C ASN A 430 -13.17 49.59 -72.17
#